data_AF-A0A645BXG3-F1
#
_entry.id   AF-A0A645BXG3-F1
#
_cell.length_a   1.000
_cell.length_b   1.000
_cell.length_c   1.000
_cell.angle_alpha   90.00
_cell.angle_beta   90.00
_cell.angle_gamma   90.00
#
_symmetry.space_group_name_H-M   'P 1'
#
loop_
_entity.id
_entity.type
_entity.pdbx_description
1 polymer ?
#
loop_
_entity_poly.entity_id
_entity_poly.type
_entity_poly.pdbx_seq_one_letter_code
_entity_poly.pdbx_strand_id
1 'polypeptide(L)' 'MVAGGIKAIWNFTPYRIVVPENIVVQNTSIYAHLAVMFNRLNALKELEV' A
#
# COMPACT_ATOMS: atom_id res chain seq x y z
N MET A 1 -10.26 16.81 -2.75
CA MET A 1 -9.58 16.04 -3.82
C MET A 1 -10.50 15.79 -5.00
N VAL A 2 -11.50 14.90 -4.90
CA VAL A 2 -12.44 14.60 -5.99
C VAL A 2 -13.21 15.85 -6.46
N ALA A 3 -13.78 16.63 -5.53
CA ALA A 3 -14.47 17.89 -5.85
C ALA A 3 -13.53 18.95 -6.47
N GLY A 4 -12.21 18.81 -6.29
CA GLY A 4 -11.19 19.67 -6.90
C GLY A 4 -10.71 19.19 -8.27
N GLY A 5 -11.38 18.19 -8.87
CA GLY A 5 -11.08 17.70 -10.22
C GLY A 5 -10.06 16.56 -10.30
N ILE A 6 -9.51 16.09 -9.18
CA ILE A 6 -8.59 14.94 -9.16
C ILE A 6 -9.31 13.69 -9.65
N LYS A 7 -8.67 12.96 -10.58
CA LYS A 7 -9.20 11.73 -11.22
C LYS A 7 -8.59 10.43 -10.70
N ALA A 8 -7.47 10.52 -9.96
CA ALA A 8 -6.79 9.37 -9.40
C ALA A 8 -6.25 9.68 -8.00
N ILE A 9 -6.38 8.73 -7.08
CA ILE A 9 -5.89 8.84 -5.71
C ILE A 9 -4.95 7.68 -5.43
N TRP A 10 -3.71 8.00 -5.09
CA TRP A 10 -2.79 7.04 -4.50
C TRP A 10 -2.94 7.08 -2.98
N ASN A 11 -3.55 6.03 -2.44
CA ASN A 11 -3.84 5.90 -1.02
C ASN A 11 -2.74 5.09 -0.31
N PHE A 12 -1.93 5.79 0.47
CA PHE A 12 -0.92 5.18 1.34
C PHE A 12 -1.43 4.87 2.75
N THR A 13 -2.64 5.31 3.08
CA THR A 13 -3.22 5.06 4.40
C THR A 13 -3.78 3.63 4.45
N PRO A 14 -3.79 2.98 5.63
CA PRO A 14 -4.43 1.67 5.78
C PRO A 14 -5.96 1.74 5.68
N TYR A 15 -6.54 2.95 5.63
CA TYR A 15 -7.98 3.15 5.55
C TYR A 15 -8.46 3.04 4.10
N ARG A 16 -9.51 2.25 3.87
CA ARG A 16 -10.15 2.15 2.55
C ARG A 16 -11.13 3.30 2.36
N ILE A 17 -10.83 4.16 1.40
CA ILE A 17 -11.69 5.27 1.01
C ILE A 17 -12.70 4.82 -0.04
N VAL A 18 -13.92 5.36 0.05
CA VAL A 18 -14.96 5.19 -0.98
C VAL A 18 -14.99 6.46 -1.82
N VAL A 19 -14.88 6.28 -3.13
CA VAL A 19 -14.95 7.37 -4.11
C VAL A 19 -15.88 6.96 -5.26
N PRO A 20 -16.42 7.92 -6.02
CA PRO A 20 -17.19 7.61 -7.23
C PRO A 20 -16.41 6.72 -8.21
N GLU A 21 -17.11 5.86 -8.96
CA GLU A 21 -16.52 4.84 -9.85
C GLU A 21 -15.58 5.41 -10.92
N ASN A 22 -15.77 6.66 -11.32
CA ASN A 22 -14.93 7.34 -12.31
C ASN A 22 -13.58 7.83 -11.75
N ILE A 23 -13.26 7.51 -10.50
CA ILE A 23 -12.01 7.87 -9.83
C ILE A 23 -11.19 6.60 -9.58
N VAL A 24 -9.97 6.58 -10.11
CA VAL A 24 -9.05 5.46 -9.90
C VAL A 24 -8.44 5.56 -8.51
N VAL A 25 -8.51 4.50 -7.71
CA VAL A 25 -7.82 4.43 -6.41
C VAL A 25 -6.78 3.33 -6.44
N GLN A 26 -5.54 3.68 -6.15
CA GLN A 26 -4.47 2.72 -5.91
C GLN A 26 -4.18 2.67 -4.41
N ASN A 27 -4.36 1.53 -3.77
CA ASN A 27 -3.93 1.33 -2.38
C ASN A 27 -2.50 0.78 -2.36
N THR A 28 -1.66 1.37 -1.51
CA THR A 28 -0.31 0.86 -1.22
C THR A 28 -0.10 0.84 0.28
N SER A 29 0.15 -0.36 0.83
CA SER A 29 0.36 -0.54 2.27
C SER A 29 1.85 -0.58 2.59
N ILE A 30 2.38 0.51 3.13
CA ILE A 30 3.79 0.61 3.56
C ILE A 30 4.14 -0.52 4.54
N TYR A 31 3.22 -0.87 5.45
CA TYR A 31 3.39 -1.97 6.40
C TYR A 31 3.52 -3.32 5.71
N ALA A 32 2.74 -3.58 4.66
CA ALA A 32 2.85 -4.83 3.91
C ALA A 32 4.22 -4.94 3.24
N HIS A 33 4.72 -3.85 2.65
CA HIS A 33 6.05 -3.82 2.05
C HIS A 33 7.15 -4.07 3.09
N LEU A 34 7.05 -3.44 4.26
CA LEU A 34 8.01 -3.65 5.35
C LEU A 34 7.97 -5.09 5.91
N ALA A 35 6.77 -5.65 6.10
CA ALA A 35 6.61 -7.03 6.57
C ALA A 35 7.26 -8.04 5.61
N VAL A 36 7.13 -7.83 4.30
CA VAL A 36 7.81 -8.66 3.30
C VAL A 36 9.33 -8.53 3.43
N MET A 37 9.87 -7.32 3.60
CA MET A 37 11.32 -7.14 3.81
C MET A 37 11.79 -7.85 5.08
N PHE A 38 11.05 -7.71 6.18
CA PHE A 38 11.37 -8.35 7.45
C PHE A 38 11.40 -9.88 7.32
N ASN A 39 10.37 -10.46 6.69
CA ASN A 39 10.31 -11.91 6.48
C ASN A 39 11.45 -12.43 5.61
N ARG A 40 11.84 -11.67 4.57
CA ARG A 40 12.99 -12.02 3.72
C ARG A 40 14.31 -12.02 4.51
N LEU A 41 14.53 -10.99 5.33
CA LEU A 41 15.74 -10.91 6.15
C LEU A 41 15.83 -12.06 7.16
N ASN A 42 14.72 -12.43 7.80
CA ASN A 42 14.69 -13.56 8.72
C ASN A 42 14.96 -14.90 8.00
N ALA A 43 14.34 -15.11 6.84
CA ALA A 43 14.57 -16.32 6.06
C ALA A 43 16.04 -16.47 5.63
N LEU A 44 16.73 -15.37 5.28
CA LEU A 44 18.16 -15.41 4.99
C LEU A 44 18.98 -15.79 6.22
N LYS A 45 18.66 -15.23 7.39
CA LYS A 45 19.33 -15.55 8.66
C LYS A 45 19.15 -17.02 9.06
N GLU A 46 17.97 -17.60 8.82
CA GLU A 46 17.70 -19.02 9.13
C GLU A 46 18.50 -19.99 8.25
N LEU A 47 18.88 -19.60 7.04
CA LEU A 47 19.72 -20.41 6.14
C LEU A 47 21.22 -20.35 6.47
N GLU A 48 21.66 -19.40 7.29
CA GLU A 48 23.05 -19.23 7.73
C GLU A 48 23.39 -20.04 8.99
N VAL A 49 22.42 -20.73 9.60
CA VAL A 49 22.57 -21.52 10.85
C VAL A 49 22.67 -23.02 10.57
#